data_AF-A0AAI9CPM7-F1
#
_entry.id   AF-A0AAI9CPM7-F1
#
_cell.length_a   1.000
_cell.length_b   1.000
_cell.length_c   1.000
_cell.angle_alpha   90.00
_cell.angle_beta   90.00
_cell.angle_gamma   90.00
#
_symmetry.space_group_name_H-M   'P 1'
#
loop_
_entity.id
_entity.type
_entity.pdbx_description
1 polymer ?
#
loop_
_entity_poly.entity_id
_entity_poly.type
_entity_poly.pdbx_seq_one_letter_code
_entity_poly.pdbx_strand_id
1 'polypeptide(L)'
;MGVALLLPALGAAATPLDCTQGLLQRLGWHFETRAIGAPQVHGGPVCTRASLPEAQAAGDLRVQWPADMPAAARKALLQQVLDDPATVCAYAFQLGAATQRAAAALQGNAGFRFSGLQLGWIGFGLHGAHAQGWQRTRSFGRGFVPITGNSQALQAFYSGKVRAECGVGRQVAQLATQRELYGDAAFDAGFSAEELSIGTFLALHDTDSILLGAHAGDYFADGKAVRTSAMGRQAFVGVPGFIEHVYDKGMLDDLSNQAENFVVVSVGEEAAQALAAHGGLAWYDQRNAELWALAQDIPRIGRRYFERLLFERDPDLRARLEPRYHATLARMDRLLDDPFYQQFVIYVHPRGIRPIGYHIARLLDRNPRTPFSIDLAVHNLHTTLYRRWREAQLRHCAATGRPGSLTLDPN
;
A
#
# COMPACT_ATOMS: atom_id res chain seq x y z
N MET A 1 -2.10 -10.56 -62.05
CA MET A 1 -2.35 -10.74 -60.60
C MET A 1 -1.02 -10.67 -59.89
N GLY A 2 -0.69 -9.53 -59.29
CA GLY A 2 0.54 -9.34 -58.50
C GLY A 2 0.17 -9.24 -57.03
N VAL A 3 0.63 -10.19 -56.22
CA VAL A 3 0.44 -10.18 -54.76
C VAL A 3 1.59 -9.36 -54.17
N ALA A 4 1.27 -8.20 -53.61
CA ALA A 4 2.21 -7.40 -52.84
C ALA A 4 2.31 -7.99 -51.43
N LEU A 5 3.48 -8.51 -51.09
CA LEU A 5 3.84 -8.94 -49.73
C LEU A 5 4.18 -7.70 -48.89
N LEU A 6 3.31 -7.38 -47.92
CA LEU A 6 3.61 -6.43 -46.85
C LEU A 6 4.50 -7.13 -45.81
N LEU A 7 5.79 -6.78 -45.81
CA LEU A 7 6.70 -7.11 -44.72
C LEU A 7 6.36 -6.28 -43.47
N PRO A 8 6.36 -6.86 -42.26
CA PRO A 8 6.22 -6.08 -41.04
C PRO A 8 7.47 -5.21 -40.86
N ALA A 9 7.26 -3.91 -40.63
CA ALA A 9 8.33 -3.02 -40.22
C ALA A 9 8.86 -3.46 -38.85
N LEU A 10 10.04 -4.08 -38.83
CA LEU A 10 10.84 -4.29 -37.63
C LEU A 10 11.21 -2.91 -37.07
N GLY A 11 10.52 -2.48 -36.03
CA GLY A 11 10.84 -1.25 -35.32
C GLY A 11 12.28 -1.29 -34.79
N ALA A 12 13.02 -0.20 -34.93
CA ALA A 12 14.36 -0.08 -34.37
C ALA A 12 14.31 -0.29 -32.85
N ALA A 13 15.19 -1.13 -32.32
CA ALA A 13 15.32 -1.34 -30.88
C ALA A 13 15.67 -0.02 -30.18
N ALA A 14 14.90 0.36 -29.16
CA ALA A 14 15.15 1.59 -28.41
C ALA A 14 16.49 1.52 -27.68
N THR A 15 17.23 2.63 -27.65
CA THR A 15 18.49 2.66 -26.89
C THR A 15 18.19 2.70 -25.38
N PRO A 16 19.11 2.22 -24.52
CA PRO A 16 18.94 2.33 -23.06
C PRO A 16 18.73 3.76 -22.56
N LEU A 17 19.28 4.75 -23.27
CA LEU A 17 19.10 6.17 -22.96
C LEU A 17 17.66 6.62 -23.25
N ASP A 18 17.10 6.20 -24.39
CA ASP A 18 15.70 6.48 -24.75
C ASP A 18 14.73 5.82 -23.78
N CYS A 19 15.02 4.58 -23.35
CA CYS A 19 14.20 3.88 -22.37
C CYS A 19 14.20 4.54 -20.99
N THR A 20 15.37 5.03 -20.54
CA THR A 20 15.48 5.71 -19.25
C THR A 20 14.72 7.03 -19.25
N GLN A 21 14.95 7.86 -20.27
CA GLN A 21 14.24 9.13 -20.40
C GLN A 21 12.73 8.91 -20.57
N GLY A 22 12.32 7.93 -21.39
CA GLY A 22 10.92 7.62 -21.59
C GLY A 22 10.21 7.15 -20.32
N LEU A 23 10.88 6.38 -19.45
CA LEU A 23 10.35 6.05 -18.12
C LEU A 23 10.15 7.30 -17.26
N LEU A 24 11.15 8.17 -17.18
CA LEU A 24 11.06 9.42 -16.42
C LEU A 24 9.94 10.32 -16.93
N GLN A 25 9.77 10.42 -18.26
CA GLN A 25 8.67 11.17 -18.88
C GLN A 25 7.29 10.60 -18.51
N ARG A 26 7.13 9.27 -18.43
CA ARG A 26 5.89 8.65 -17.93
C ARG A 26 5.64 8.93 -16.44
N LEU A 27 6.70 9.05 -15.66
CA LEU A 27 6.64 9.52 -14.27
C LEU A 27 6.46 11.04 -14.17
N GLY A 28 6.32 11.73 -15.31
CA GLY A 28 5.95 13.13 -15.38
C GLY A 28 7.12 14.10 -15.55
N TRP A 29 8.36 13.62 -15.65
CA TRP A 29 9.51 14.49 -15.89
C TRP A 29 9.47 15.13 -17.27
N HIS A 30 9.66 16.44 -17.30
CA HIS A 30 9.85 17.23 -18.51
C HIS A 30 11.32 17.51 -18.74
N PHE A 31 11.79 17.31 -19.96
CA PHE A 31 13.18 17.53 -20.35
C PHE A 31 13.24 18.67 -21.37
N GLU A 32 14.00 19.71 -21.05
CA GLU A 32 14.14 20.90 -21.89
C GLU A 32 15.60 21.15 -22.23
N THR A 33 15.87 21.41 -23.50
CA THR A 33 17.18 21.95 -23.91
C THR A 33 17.19 23.47 -23.71
N ARG A 34 18.19 23.99 -23.01
CA ARG A 34 18.35 25.42 -22.70
C ARG A 34 19.79 25.87 -22.94
N ALA A 35 19.97 27.17 -23.21
CA ALA A 35 21.29 27.81 -23.28
C ALA A 35 21.84 28.07 -21.87
N ILE A 36 22.24 26.98 -21.19
CA ILE A 36 22.79 26.98 -19.82
C ILE A 36 24.15 26.28 -19.81
N GLY A 37 25.00 26.57 -18.82
CA GLY A 37 26.34 25.99 -18.73
C GLY A 37 26.41 24.59 -18.11
N ALA A 38 25.38 24.17 -17.38
CA ALA A 38 25.31 22.88 -16.69
C ALA A 38 23.86 22.41 -16.55
N PRO A 39 23.60 21.09 -16.47
CA PRO A 39 22.25 20.56 -16.29
C PRO A 39 21.66 20.99 -14.93
N GLN A 40 20.36 21.22 -14.91
CA GLN A 40 19.59 21.59 -13.72
C GLN A 40 18.43 20.59 -13.55
N VAL A 41 18.32 20.01 -12.35
CA VAL A 41 17.22 19.12 -11.97
C VAL A 41 16.35 19.86 -10.96
N HIS A 42 15.07 20.01 -11.28
CA HIS A 42 14.06 20.60 -10.41
C HIS A 42 13.12 19.50 -9.94
N GLY A 43 13.52 18.82 -8.85
CA GLY A 43 12.70 17.88 -8.10
C GLY A 43 11.99 18.58 -6.94
N GLY A 44 10.67 18.74 -7.02
CA GLY A 44 9.84 19.40 -6.00
C GLY A 44 9.15 18.43 -5.03
N PRO A 45 8.24 18.92 -4.17
CA PRO A 45 7.53 18.12 -3.17
C PRO A 45 6.38 17.29 -3.78
N VAL A 46 6.69 16.42 -4.74
CA VAL A 46 5.71 15.66 -5.55
C VAL A 46 4.72 14.87 -4.69
N CYS A 47 5.16 14.29 -3.56
CA CYS A 47 4.29 13.51 -2.67
C CYS A 47 3.17 14.34 -2.00
N THR A 48 3.24 15.67 -2.03
CA THR A 48 2.19 16.55 -1.50
C THR A 48 1.03 16.79 -2.49
N ARG A 49 1.25 16.53 -3.78
CA ARG A 49 0.35 16.92 -4.88
C ARG A 49 -0.85 16.00 -5.04
N ALA A 50 -1.89 16.51 -5.71
CA ALA A 50 -3.00 15.82 -6.39
C ALA A 50 -2.63 14.50 -7.06
N SER A 51 -1.68 14.69 -7.95
CA SER A 51 -1.51 13.91 -9.15
C SER A 51 -0.22 14.34 -9.83
N LEU A 52 0.26 13.53 -10.77
CA LEU A 52 1.40 13.90 -11.61
C LEU A 52 1.16 15.19 -12.43
N PRO A 53 -0.01 15.41 -13.06
CA PRO A 53 -0.28 16.68 -13.75
C PRO A 53 -0.16 17.92 -12.86
N GLU A 54 -0.60 17.84 -11.60
CA GLU A 54 -0.45 18.97 -10.67
C GLU A 54 1.01 19.21 -10.28
N ALA A 55 1.78 18.14 -10.03
CA ALA A 55 3.22 18.25 -9.78
C ALA A 55 3.96 18.89 -10.97
N GLN A 56 3.58 18.52 -12.20
CA GLN A 56 4.12 19.12 -13.42
C GLN A 56 3.75 20.60 -13.54
N ALA A 57 2.49 20.97 -13.30
CA ALA A 57 2.02 22.35 -13.34
C ALA A 57 2.73 23.24 -12.29
N ALA A 58 3.09 22.67 -11.14
CA ALA A 58 3.88 23.34 -10.12
C ALA A 58 5.39 23.41 -10.44
N GLY A 59 5.86 22.72 -11.49
CA GLY A 59 7.26 22.70 -11.90
C GLY A 59 8.15 21.74 -11.11
N ASP A 60 7.57 20.77 -10.41
CA ASP A 60 8.28 19.83 -9.51
C ASP A 60 9.04 18.71 -10.22
N LEU A 61 8.87 18.56 -11.54
CA LEU A 61 9.38 17.43 -12.32
C LEU A 61 9.98 17.94 -13.64
N ARG A 62 11.05 18.74 -13.55
CA ARG A 62 11.71 19.33 -14.73
C ARG A 62 13.21 19.14 -14.71
N VAL A 63 13.78 18.76 -15.85
CA VAL A 63 15.21 18.76 -16.13
C VAL A 63 15.49 19.73 -17.27
N GLN A 64 16.49 20.59 -17.08
CA GLN A 64 17.01 21.46 -18.12
C GLN A 64 18.46 21.09 -18.40
N TRP A 65 18.87 20.99 -19.66
CA TRP A 65 20.26 20.68 -20.01
C TRP A 65 20.78 21.47 -21.22
N PRO A 66 22.11 21.59 -21.40
CA PRO A 66 22.72 22.18 -22.58
C PRO A 66 22.44 21.37 -23.86
N ALA A 67 22.40 22.03 -25.02
CA ALA A 67 22.17 21.37 -26.32
C ALA A 67 23.32 20.44 -26.74
N ASP A 68 24.54 20.79 -26.34
CA ASP A 68 25.79 20.11 -26.62
C ASP A 68 26.19 19.12 -25.51
N MET A 69 25.26 18.79 -24.60
CA MET A 69 25.53 17.86 -23.51
C MET A 69 25.98 16.48 -24.03
N PRO A 70 27.17 15.98 -23.66
CA PRO A 70 27.66 14.68 -24.13
C PRO A 70 26.72 13.54 -23.73
N ALA A 71 26.56 12.53 -24.60
CA ALA A 71 25.66 11.41 -24.37
C ALA A 71 25.95 10.64 -23.06
N ALA A 72 27.23 10.50 -22.70
CA ALA A 72 27.63 9.88 -21.43
C ALA A 72 27.18 10.70 -20.20
N ALA A 73 27.31 12.02 -20.27
CA ALA A 73 26.86 12.92 -19.21
C ALA A 73 25.31 12.90 -19.09
N ARG A 74 24.61 12.87 -20.23
CA ARG A 74 23.15 12.74 -20.25
C ARG A 74 22.69 11.42 -19.64
N LYS A 75 23.36 10.31 -19.96
CA LYS A 75 23.08 9.00 -19.34
C LYS A 75 23.26 9.06 -17.82
N ALA A 76 24.35 9.63 -17.34
CA ALA A 76 24.62 9.75 -15.91
C ALA A 76 23.56 10.60 -15.19
N LEU A 77 23.16 11.73 -15.77
CA LEU A 77 22.09 12.57 -15.23
C LEU A 77 20.76 11.82 -15.16
N LEU A 78 20.37 11.10 -16.21
CA LEU A 78 19.13 10.33 -16.21
C LEU A 78 19.13 9.23 -15.14
N GLN A 79 20.27 8.59 -14.88
CA GLN A 79 20.40 7.64 -13.77
C GLN A 79 20.25 8.32 -12.41
N GLN A 80 20.84 9.51 -12.22
CA GLN A 80 20.63 10.29 -10.99
C GLN A 80 19.15 10.65 -10.80
N VAL A 81 18.46 11.07 -11.85
CA VAL A 81 17.04 11.46 -11.78
C VAL A 81 16.15 10.25 -11.43
N LEU A 82 16.53 9.02 -11.84
CA LEU A 82 15.80 7.81 -11.42
C LEU A 82 15.82 7.59 -9.90
N ASP A 83 16.83 8.06 -9.19
CA ASP A 83 16.95 7.92 -7.73
C ASP A 83 16.53 9.20 -6.99
N ASP A 84 16.09 10.24 -7.71
CA ASP A 84 15.60 11.49 -7.12
C ASP A 84 14.33 11.23 -6.28
N PRO A 85 14.22 11.80 -5.06
CA PRO A 85 13.03 11.66 -4.23
C PRO A 85 11.72 12.04 -4.94
N ALA A 86 11.75 13.04 -5.83
CA ALA A 86 10.59 13.43 -6.64
C ALA A 86 10.16 12.30 -7.58
N THR A 87 11.10 11.50 -8.10
CA THR A 87 10.80 10.32 -8.93
C THR A 87 10.18 9.19 -8.11
N VAL A 88 10.67 8.95 -6.88
CA VAL A 88 10.08 7.96 -5.97
C VAL A 88 8.65 8.35 -5.60
N CYS A 89 8.41 9.64 -5.33
CA CYS A 89 7.07 10.17 -5.13
C CYS A 89 6.18 10.09 -6.38
N ALA A 90 6.75 10.31 -7.57
CA ALA A 90 6.02 10.15 -8.82
C ALA A 90 5.61 8.68 -9.04
N TYR A 91 6.49 7.74 -8.74
CA TYR A 91 6.21 6.30 -8.71
C TYR A 91 5.08 5.95 -7.72
N ALA A 92 5.03 6.62 -6.56
CA ALA A 92 4.01 6.37 -5.55
C ALA A 92 2.57 6.68 -6.04
N PHE A 93 2.38 7.49 -7.08
CA PHE A 93 1.07 7.62 -7.74
C PHE A 93 0.66 6.34 -8.49
N GLN A 94 1.59 5.69 -9.20
CA GLN A 94 1.35 4.40 -9.88
C GLN A 94 1.12 3.28 -8.87
N LEU A 95 1.97 3.23 -7.83
CA LEU A 95 1.79 2.30 -6.71
C LEU A 95 0.42 2.49 -6.06
N GLY A 96 0.01 3.72 -5.80
CA GLY A 96 -1.29 4.01 -5.18
C GLY A 96 -2.48 3.57 -6.01
N ALA A 97 -2.45 3.79 -7.32
CA ALA A 97 -3.48 3.29 -8.22
C ALA A 97 -3.53 1.75 -8.23
N ALA A 98 -2.37 1.07 -8.18
CA ALA A 98 -2.29 -0.38 -8.08
C ALA A 98 -2.82 -0.90 -6.74
N THR A 99 -2.50 -0.23 -5.62
CA THR A 99 -3.03 -0.57 -4.29
C THR A 99 -4.54 -0.45 -4.24
N GLN A 100 -5.11 0.61 -4.83
CA GLN A 100 -6.56 0.79 -4.89
C GLN A 100 -7.25 -0.34 -5.66
N ARG A 101 -6.73 -0.72 -6.83
CA ARG A 101 -7.27 -1.86 -7.60
C ARG A 101 -7.17 -3.17 -6.82
N ALA A 102 -6.01 -3.46 -6.24
CA ALA A 102 -5.79 -4.67 -5.46
C ALA A 102 -6.74 -4.76 -4.26
N ALA A 103 -6.82 -3.69 -3.46
CA ALA A 103 -7.69 -3.64 -2.29
C ALA A 103 -9.18 -3.76 -2.68
N ALA A 104 -9.60 -3.12 -3.78
CA ALA A 104 -10.96 -3.22 -4.28
C ALA A 104 -11.30 -4.64 -4.75
N ALA A 105 -10.39 -5.31 -5.48
CA ALA A 105 -10.56 -6.69 -5.91
C ALA A 105 -10.66 -7.66 -4.71
N LEU A 106 -9.77 -7.51 -3.73
CA LEU A 106 -9.79 -8.33 -2.50
C LEU A 106 -11.07 -8.12 -1.68
N GLN A 107 -11.49 -6.87 -1.50
CA GLN A 107 -12.76 -6.56 -0.83
C GLN A 107 -13.97 -7.11 -1.61
N GLY A 108 -13.91 -7.09 -2.94
CA GLY A 108 -14.97 -7.60 -3.81
C GLY A 108 -15.16 -9.12 -3.73
N ASN A 109 -14.17 -9.86 -3.23
CA ASN A 109 -14.26 -11.30 -3.09
C ASN A 109 -14.98 -11.74 -1.80
N ALA A 110 -16.29 -12.01 -1.88
CA ALA A 110 -17.06 -12.58 -0.77
C ALA A 110 -16.57 -13.99 -0.32
N GLY A 111 -15.77 -14.66 -1.15
CA GLY A 111 -15.09 -15.93 -0.86
C GLY A 111 -13.80 -15.77 -0.05
N PHE A 112 -13.17 -14.59 -0.05
CA PHE A 112 -11.99 -14.31 0.76
C PHE A 112 -12.41 -13.89 2.18
N ARG A 113 -12.28 -14.80 3.14
CA ARG A 113 -12.86 -14.63 4.48
C ARG A 113 -11.80 -14.66 5.58
N PHE A 114 -12.15 -14.12 6.74
CA PHE A 114 -11.32 -14.19 7.92
C PHE A 114 -11.39 -15.55 8.62
N SER A 115 -10.29 -15.95 9.25
CA SER A 115 -10.22 -17.09 10.15
C SER A 115 -9.28 -16.78 11.32
N GLY A 116 -9.85 -16.58 12.51
CA GLY A 116 -9.09 -16.41 13.76
C GLY A 116 -8.99 -17.66 14.62
N LEU A 117 -9.81 -18.68 14.33
CA LEU A 117 -9.96 -19.92 15.12
C LEU A 117 -9.93 -21.14 14.19
N GLN A 118 -8.79 -21.45 13.58
CA GLN A 118 -8.62 -22.69 12.80
C GLN A 118 -7.25 -23.31 13.07
N LEU A 119 -7.13 -24.61 12.80
CA LEU A 119 -5.89 -25.41 12.81
C LEU A 119 -4.80 -24.88 11.86
N GLY A 120 -4.99 -23.73 11.21
CA GLY A 120 -4.01 -23.04 10.38
C GLY A 120 -4.38 -21.60 10.04
N TRP A 121 -3.37 -20.81 9.65
CA TRP A 121 -3.46 -19.37 9.39
C TRP A 121 -4.00 -19.04 7.98
N ILE A 122 -3.91 -20.00 7.06
CA ILE A 122 -4.44 -19.90 5.69
C ILE A 122 -5.15 -21.21 5.35
N GLY A 123 -6.36 -21.11 4.79
CA GLY A 123 -7.20 -22.24 4.42
C GLY A 123 -7.77 -22.09 3.01
N PHE A 124 -7.44 -23.04 2.13
CA PHE A 124 -7.86 -23.05 0.72
C PHE A 124 -9.15 -23.86 0.48
N GLY A 125 -9.97 -24.06 1.51
CA GLY A 125 -11.25 -24.77 1.38
C GLY A 125 -11.11 -26.22 0.89
N LEU A 126 -12.18 -26.75 0.27
CA LEU A 126 -12.29 -28.15 -0.15
C LEU A 126 -11.34 -28.52 -1.31
N HIS A 127 -11.04 -27.57 -2.20
CA HIS A 127 -10.14 -27.81 -3.34
C HIS A 127 -8.66 -27.90 -2.90
N GLY A 128 -8.34 -27.41 -1.70
CA GLY A 128 -6.98 -27.40 -1.18
C GLY A 128 -6.08 -26.35 -1.83
N ALA A 129 -4.87 -26.22 -1.29
CA ALA A 129 -3.90 -25.19 -1.69
C ALA A 129 -3.36 -25.44 -3.10
N HIS A 130 -3.01 -26.69 -3.41
CA HIS A 130 -2.38 -27.05 -4.68
C HIS A 130 -3.28 -26.74 -5.88
N ALA A 131 -4.58 -27.05 -5.80
CA ALA A 131 -5.53 -26.76 -6.88
C ALA A 131 -5.75 -25.24 -7.09
N GLN A 132 -5.38 -24.42 -6.11
CA GLN A 132 -5.43 -22.96 -6.19
C GLN A 132 -4.05 -22.32 -6.42
N GLY A 133 -3.07 -23.12 -6.84
CA GLY A 133 -1.75 -22.63 -7.24
C GLY A 133 -0.75 -22.46 -6.09
N TRP A 134 -1.02 -23.04 -4.90
CA TRP A 134 -0.17 -22.88 -3.72
C TRP A 134 0.37 -24.21 -3.20
N GLN A 135 1.68 -24.26 -2.93
CA GLN A 135 2.35 -25.35 -2.20
C GLN A 135 2.62 -24.95 -0.77
N ARG A 136 2.29 -25.86 0.15
CA ARG A 136 2.56 -25.69 1.58
C ARG A 136 4.05 -25.91 1.86
N THR A 137 4.68 -24.95 2.53
CA THR A 137 6.10 -25.03 2.95
C THR A 137 6.26 -25.33 4.44
N ARG A 138 5.26 -24.99 5.26
CA ARG A 138 5.28 -25.24 6.71
C ARG A 138 4.02 -25.92 7.20
N SER A 139 4.11 -26.60 8.35
CA SER A 139 2.97 -27.30 8.92
C SER A 139 1.82 -26.35 9.36
N PHE A 140 0.59 -26.87 9.43
CA PHE A 140 -0.59 -26.14 9.89
C PHE A 140 -0.90 -24.86 9.10
N GLY A 141 -0.69 -24.86 7.78
CA GLY A 141 -0.98 -23.72 6.92
C GLY A 141 -0.23 -22.44 7.31
N ARG A 142 0.99 -22.57 7.85
CA ARG A 142 1.81 -21.45 8.33
C ARG A 142 2.72 -20.84 7.27
N GLY A 143 2.76 -21.43 6.08
CA GLY A 143 3.63 -21.00 4.99
C GLY A 143 3.21 -21.64 3.67
N PHE A 144 3.11 -20.82 2.62
CA PHE A 144 2.83 -21.25 1.25
C PHE A 144 3.64 -20.45 0.24
N VAL A 145 3.95 -21.07 -0.90
CA VAL A 145 4.55 -20.46 -2.09
C VAL A 145 3.72 -20.79 -3.33
N PRO A 146 3.73 -19.96 -4.38
CA PRO A 146 3.15 -20.31 -5.69
C PRO A 146 3.80 -21.55 -6.32
N ILE A 147 3.08 -22.25 -7.21
CA ILE A 147 3.62 -23.41 -7.97
C ILE A 147 3.37 -23.42 -9.48
N THR A 148 2.30 -22.79 -9.95
CA THR A 148 1.94 -22.81 -11.39
C THR A 148 2.20 -21.48 -12.08
N GLY A 149 2.05 -20.38 -11.34
CA GLY A 149 2.32 -19.00 -11.74
C GLY A 149 1.99 -18.06 -10.59
N ASN A 150 2.75 -16.99 -10.41
CA ASN A 150 2.61 -16.08 -9.29
C ASN A 150 1.26 -15.32 -9.35
N SER A 151 0.95 -14.80 -10.53
CA SER A 151 -0.31 -14.13 -10.87
C SER A 151 -1.51 -15.05 -10.62
N GLN A 152 -1.44 -16.29 -11.12
CA GLN A 152 -2.47 -17.31 -10.95
C GLN A 152 -2.68 -17.71 -9.48
N ALA A 153 -1.60 -17.81 -8.69
CA ALA A 153 -1.70 -18.09 -7.27
C ALA A 153 -2.42 -16.95 -6.52
N LEU A 154 -2.13 -15.68 -6.85
CA LEU A 154 -2.85 -14.53 -6.28
C LEU A 154 -4.31 -14.45 -6.75
N GLN A 155 -4.65 -14.97 -7.93
CA GLN A 155 -6.03 -15.01 -8.41
C GLN A 155 -6.97 -15.77 -7.45
N ALA A 156 -6.46 -16.74 -6.69
CA ALA A 156 -7.23 -17.44 -5.65
C ALA A 156 -7.81 -16.48 -4.60
N PHE A 157 -7.15 -15.35 -4.33
CA PHE A 157 -7.63 -14.34 -3.39
C PHE A 157 -8.61 -13.33 -4.02
N TYR A 158 -8.59 -13.15 -5.33
CA TYR A 158 -9.51 -12.27 -6.06
C TYR A 158 -10.87 -12.91 -6.34
N SER A 159 -10.91 -14.23 -6.58
CA SER A 159 -12.16 -14.90 -6.98
C SER A 159 -12.37 -16.27 -6.32
N GLY A 160 -11.38 -16.78 -5.60
CA GLY A 160 -11.44 -18.09 -4.95
C GLY A 160 -12.11 -18.06 -3.57
N LYS A 161 -12.14 -19.22 -2.93
CA LYS A 161 -12.68 -19.41 -1.58
C LYS A 161 -11.53 -19.68 -0.61
N VAL A 162 -10.88 -18.61 -0.19
CA VAL A 162 -9.72 -18.66 0.70
C VAL A 162 -10.07 -18.05 2.06
N ARG A 163 -9.53 -18.62 3.12
CA ARG A 163 -9.58 -18.05 4.46
C ARG A 163 -8.18 -17.63 4.87
N ALA A 164 -8.05 -16.43 5.39
CA ALA A 164 -6.79 -15.96 5.96
C ALA A 164 -7.06 -15.07 7.17
N GLU A 165 -6.09 -15.06 8.07
CA GLU A 165 -5.96 -14.08 9.14
C GLU A 165 -5.62 -12.66 8.60
N CYS A 166 -5.61 -11.63 9.46
CA CYS A 166 -5.45 -10.24 9.01
C CYS A 166 -4.02 -9.91 8.51
N GLY A 167 -2.97 -10.47 9.12
CA GLY A 167 -1.57 -10.34 8.72
C GLY A 167 -1.26 -10.94 7.35
N VAL A 168 -1.72 -12.16 7.06
CA VAL A 168 -1.71 -12.74 5.71
C VAL A 168 -2.56 -11.90 4.76
N GLY A 169 -3.72 -11.40 5.21
CA GLY A 169 -4.53 -10.47 4.42
C GLY A 169 -3.75 -9.22 3.99
N ARG A 170 -2.92 -8.66 4.89
CA ARG A 170 -1.99 -7.57 4.58
C ARG A 170 -0.92 -8.00 3.57
N GLN A 171 -0.27 -9.15 3.79
CA GLN A 171 0.74 -9.68 2.85
C GLN A 171 0.14 -9.87 1.44
N VAL A 172 -1.03 -10.48 1.34
CA VAL A 172 -1.75 -10.66 0.07
C VAL A 172 -2.06 -9.31 -0.58
N ALA A 173 -2.50 -8.30 0.17
CA ALA A 173 -2.73 -6.96 -0.36
C ALA A 173 -1.44 -6.31 -0.90
N GLN A 174 -0.31 -6.51 -0.21
CA GLN A 174 1.00 -6.02 -0.67
C GLN A 174 1.45 -6.71 -1.96
N LEU A 175 1.35 -8.04 -2.04
CA LEU A 175 1.74 -8.81 -3.24
C LEU A 175 0.77 -8.56 -4.42
N ALA A 176 -0.53 -8.47 -4.15
CA ALA A 176 -1.54 -8.11 -5.13
C ALA A 176 -1.31 -6.70 -5.68
N THR A 177 -0.89 -5.74 -4.86
CA THR A 177 -0.46 -4.41 -5.33
C THR A 177 0.69 -4.53 -6.34
N GLN A 178 1.68 -5.38 -6.08
CA GLN A 178 2.78 -5.59 -7.04
C GLN A 178 2.28 -6.25 -8.33
N ARG A 179 1.39 -7.24 -8.25
CA ARG A 179 0.72 -7.82 -9.43
C ARG A 179 0.00 -6.76 -10.25
N GLU A 180 -0.80 -5.90 -9.63
CA GLU A 180 -1.52 -4.80 -10.30
C GLU A 180 -0.60 -3.74 -10.92
N LEU A 181 0.58 -3.53 -10.33
CA LEU A 181 1.56 -2.56 -10.78
C LEU A 181 2.39 -3.08 -11.96
N TYR A 182 2.70 -4.37 -11.96
CA TYR A 182 3.48 -5.04 -13.00
C TYR A 182 2.59 -5.57 -14.13
N GLY A 183 1.35 -5.99 -13.87
CA GLY A 183 0.62 -6.86 -14.80
C GLY A 183 1.12 -8.31 -14.70
N ASP A 184 0.29 -9.27 -15.10
CA ASP A 184 0.50 -10.69 -14.80
C ASP A 184 1.81 -11.25 -15.38
N ALA A 185 2.09 -11.02 -16.66
CA ALA A 185 3.29 -11.54 -17.31
C ALA A 185 4.59 -10.98 -16.69
N ALA A 186 4.63 -9.68 -16.42
CA ALA A 186 5.82 -9.06 -15.83
C ALA A 186 5.95 -9.36 -14.34
N PHE A 187 4.85 -9.61 -13.63
CA PHE A 187 4.85 -10.06 -12.25
C PHE A 187 5.41 -11.50 -12.14
N ASP A 188 4.97 -12.39 -13.02
CA ASP A 188 5.47 -13.77 -13.09
C ASP A 188 6.96 -13.82 -13.46
N ALA A 189 7.42 -12.96 -14.36
CA ALA A 189 8.84 -12.87 -14.72
C ALA A 189 9.69 -12.10 -13.68
N GLY A 190 9.07 -11.22 -12.90
CA GLY A 190 9.75 -10.29 -12.01
C GLY A 190 10.04 -10.82 -10.61
N PHE A 191 9.35 -11.89 -10.21
CA PHE A 191 9.47 -12.49 -8.88
C PHE A 191 9.60 -14.01 -8.98
N SER A 192 10.47 -14.61 -8.18
CA SER A 192 10.43 -16.06 -7.99
C SER A 192 9.23 -16.45 -7.11
N ALA A 193 8.84 -17.73 -7.13
CA ALA A 193 7.76 -18.21 -6.28
C ALA A 193 8.10 -18.05 -4.79
N GLU A 194 9.34 -18.31 -4.40
CA GLU A 194 9.84 -18.23 -3.03
C GLU A 194 9.77 -16.79 -2.49
N GLU A 195 10.02 -15.81 -3.35
CA GLU A 195 9.87 -14.39 -3.03
C GLU A 195 8.43 -14.02 -2.63
N LEU A 196 7.44 -14.75 -3.14
CA LEU A 196 6.01 -14.49 -2.89
C LEU A 196 5.42 -15.39 -1.80
N SER A 197 6.26 -15.87 -0.90
CA SER A 197 5.85 -16.61 0.29
C SER A 197 4.81 -15.85 1.12
N ILE A 198 3.74 -16.53 1.54
CA ILE A 198 2.74 -16.03 2.49
C ILE A 198 2.64 -16.93 3.70
N GLY A 199 2.40 -16.36 4.89
CA GLY A 199 2.32 -17.14 6.13
C GLY A 199 2.33 -16.27 7.38
N THR A 200 2.65 -16.86 8.54
CA THR A 200 2.88 -16.06 9.75
C THR A 200 4.13 -15.19 9.58
N PHE A 201 4.17 -13.98 10.14
CA PHE A 201 5.35 -13.10 10.01
C PHE A 201 6.66 -13.77 10.45
N LEU A 202 6.66 -14.51 11.57
CA LEU A 202 7.82 -15.29 12.01
C LEU A 202 8.27 -16.34 10.98
N ALA A 203 7.32 -16.94 10.25
CA ALA A 203 7.64 -17.93 9.24
C ALA A 203 8.25 -17.33 7.96
N LEU A 204 8.14 -16.02 7.75
CA LEU A 204 8.68 -15.33 6.57
C LEU A 204 10.09 -14.80 6.75
N HIS A 205 10.54 -14.55 7.99
CA HIS A 205 11.87 -13.99 8.22
C HIS A 205 13.00 -14.91 7.74
N ASP A 206 12.83 -16.22 7.89
CA ASP A 206 13.80 -17.23 7.46
C ASP A 206 13.47 -17.81 6.06
N THR A 207 12.90 -17.00 5.17
CA THR A 207 12.61 -17.39 3.78
C THR A 207 13.14 -16.35 2.79
N ASP A 208 12.99 -16.60 1.50
CA ASP A 208 13.34 -15.66 0.45
C ASP A 208 12.27 -14.57 0.22
N SER A 209 11.32 -14.39 1.15
CA SER A 209 10.19 -13.46 0.97
C SER A 209 10.66 -12.04 0.61
N ILE A 210 10.06 -11.46 -0.42
CA ILE A 210 10.28 -10.05 -0.82
C ILE A 210 9.72 -9.07 0.22
N LEU A 211 8.81 -9.51 1.09
CA LEU A 211 8.21 -8.63 2.09
C LEU A 211 9.02 -8.59 3.38
N LEU A 212 9.51 -9.74 3.86
CA LEU A 212 10.09 -9.89 5.21
C LEU A 212 11.36 -10.76 5.29
N GLY A 213 11.75 -11.40 4.20
CA GLY A 213 12.83 -12.40 4.14
C GLY A 213 14.12 -11.86 3.51
N ALA A 214 14.96 -12.77 3.03
CA ALA A 214 16.30 -12.47 2.51
C ALA A 214 16.29 -11.52 1.29
N HIS A 215 15.20 -11.50 0.52
CA HIS A 215 15.07 -10.66 -0.68
C HIS A 215 14.43 -9.29 -0.41
N ALA A 216 14.00 -9.00 0.81
CA ALA A 216 13.37 -7.72 1.11
C ALA A 216 14.31 -6.52 0.91
N GLY A 217 15.63 -6.73 1.03
CA GLY A 217 16.63 -5.69 0.86
C GLY A 217 16.49 -4.57 1.91
N ASP A 218 16.56 -3.32 1.48
CA ASP A 218 16.60 -2.17 2.39
C ASP A 218 15.20 -1.81 2.90
N TYR A 219 14.99 -1.88 4.22
CA TYR A 219 13.74 -1.42 4.82
C TYR A 219 13.74 0.09 5.08
N PHE A 220 12.60 0.70 4.75
CA PHE A 220 12.17 1.95 5.32
C PHE A 220 11.47 1.69 6.66
N ALA A 221 12.13 2.09 7.75
CA ALA A 221 11.65 1.93 9.12
C ALA A 221 11.18 3.28 9.68
N ASP A 222 9.89 3.55 9.61
CA ASP A 222 9.30 4.83 10.04
C ASP A 222 7.98 4.57 10.76
N GLY A 223 8.03 3.78 11.84
CA GLY A 223 6.83 3.26 12.51
C GLY A 223 5.81 4.33 12.88
N LYS A 224 6.26 5.44 13.48
CA LYS A 224 5.39 6.57 13.81
C LYS A 224 5.20 7.58 12.67
N ALA A 225 5.58 7.20 11.46
CA ALA A 225 5.38 7.97 10.24
C ALA A 225 5.98 9.37 10.25
N VAL A 226 7.05 9.64 11.00
CA VAL A 226 7.61 11.01 11.12
C VAL A 226 8.13 11.46 9.76
N ARG A 227 8.92 10.62 9.09
CA ARG A 227 9.50 10.92 7.77
C ARG A 227 8.43 10.90 6.69
N THR A 228 7.55 9.91 6.72
CA THR A 228 6.45 9.74 5.77
C THR A 228 5.49 10.92 5.81
N SER A 229 5.15 11.42 7.02
CA SER A 229 4.30 12.61 7.20
C SER A 229 4.94 13.87 6.62
N ALA A 230 6.26 14.03 6.78
CA ALA A 230 6.99 15.17 6.23
C ALA A 230 7.06 15.15 4.69
N MET A 231 7.04 13.96 4.07
CA MET A 231 7.06 13.82 2.61
C MET A 231 5.71 14.19 1.96
N GLY A 232 4.60 13.91 2.64
CA GLY A 232 3.24 14.22 2.17
C GLY A 232 2.41 12.99 1.82
N ARG A 233 1.15 13.22 1.45
CA ARG A 233 0.11 12.18 1.34
C ARG A 233 0.52 10.96 0.53
N GLN A 234 1.25 11.16 -0.57
CA GLN A 234 1.53 10.07 -1.51
C GLN A 234 2.60 9.11 -1.00
N ALA A 235 3.42 9.53 -0.03
CA ALA A 235 4.43 8.67 0.58
C ALA A 235 3.82 7.52 1.40
N PHE A 236 2.57 7.69 1.87
CA PHE A 236 1.86 6.68 2.66
C PHE A 236 1.27 5.56 1.81
N VAL A 237 0.94 5.78 0.54
CA VAL A 237 0.08 4.85 -0.19
C VAL A 237 0.80 3.52 -0.45
N GLY A 238 0.10 2.42 -0.20
CA GLY A 238 0.64 1.07 -0.27
C GLY A 238 1.41 0.64 0.99
N VAL A 239 1.74 1.57 1.90
CA VAL A 239 2.53 1.26 3.10
C VAL A 239 1.77 0.32 4.03
N PRO A 240 2.38 -0.80 4.48
CA PRO A 240 1.78 -1.67 5.47
C PRO A 240 1.83 -1.06 6.86
N GLY A 241 0.86 -1.40 7.70
CA GLY A 241 0.87 -1.04 9.11
C GLY A 241 0.00 -1.95 9.96
N PHE A 242 -0.19 -1.54 11.20
CA PHE A 242 -1.07 -2.19 12.15
C PHE A 242 -1.63 -1.20 13.18
N ILE A 243 -2.83 -1.51 13.68
CA ILE A 243 -3.41 -0.90 14.87
C ILE A 243 -3.35 -1.96 15.96
N GLU A 244 -2.71 -1.70 17.10
CA GLU A 244 -2.51 -2.70 18.15
C GLU A 244 -2.87 -2.18 19.54
N HIS A 245 -3.15 -3.09 20.46
CA HIS A 245 -3.39 -2.77 21.85
C HIS A 245 -2.13 -2.21 22.54
N VAL A 246 -2.31 -1.27 23.46
CA VAL A 246 -1.20 -0.67 24.23
C VAL A 246 -0.90 -1.45 25.52
N TYR A 247 -1.94 -1.92 26.24
CA TYR A 247 -1.74 -2.67 27.48
C TYR A 247 -1.46 -4.14 27.20
N ASP A 248 -1.14 -4.91 28.25
CA ASP A 248 -0.79 -6.31 28.10
C ASP A 248 -1.96 -7.17 27.57
N LYS A 249 -1.64 -8.36 27.05
CA LYS A 249 -2.63 -9.27 26.46
C LYS A 249 -3.73 -9.72 27.45
N GLY A 250 -3.50 -9.63 28.76
CA GLY A 250 -4.52 -9.89 29.78
C GLY A 250 -5.67 -8.86 29.76
N MET A 251 -5.44 -7.71 29.13
CA MET A 251 -6.45 -6.67 28.89
C MET A 251 -7.24 -6.86 27.59
N LEU A 252 -7.01 -7.95 26.85
CA LEU A 252 -7.78 -8.26 25.65
C LEU A 252 -9.03 -9.08 25.97
N ASP A 253 -10.16 -8.66 25.41
CA ASP A 253 -11.45 -9.35 25.48
C ASP A 253 -11.74 -10.15 24.20
N ASP A 254 -11.16 -9.73 23.07
CA ASP A 254 -11.24 -10.36 21.76
C ASP A 254 -9.84 -10.49 21.15
N LEU A 255 -9.20 -11.65 21.38
CA LEU A 255 -7.86 -11.96 20.89
C LEU A 255 -7.76 -11.97 19.36
N SER A 256 -8.86 -12.24 18.65
CA SER A 256 -8.87 -12.17 17.17
C SER A 256 -8.74 -10.74 16.65
N ASN A 257 -8.89 -9.75 17.54
CA ASN A 257 -8.77 -8.32 17.27
C ASN A 257 -7.68 -7.67 18.14
N GLN A 258 -6.67 -8.44 18.57
CA GLN A 258 -5.50 -7.90 19.27
C GLN A 258 -4.74 -6.89 18.40
N ALA A 259 -4.75 -7.09 17.09
CA ALA A 259 -4.20 -6.16 16.12
C ALA A 259 -5.01 -6.18 14.82
N GLU A 260 -5.10 -5.03 14.17
CA GLU A 260 -5.65 -4.88 12.82
C GLU A 260 -4.53 -4.52 11.85
N ASN A 261 -4.07 -5.51 11.09
CA ASN A 261 -3.04 -5.32 10.06
C ASN A 261 -3.65 -4.67 8.81
N PHE A 262 -2.98 -3.66 8.27
CA PHE A 262 -3.51 -2.87 7.17
C PHE A 262 -2.50 -2.55 6.07
N VAL A 263 -3.02 -2.10 4.92
CA VAL A 263 -2.30 -1.37 3.88
C VAL A 263 -3.00 -0.02 3.67
N VAL A 264 -2.24 1.08 3.57
CA VAL A 264 -2.82 2.40 3.29
C VAL A 264 -3.27 2.48 1.84
N VAL A 265 -4.53 2.83 1.61
CA VAL A 265 -5.16 2.89 0.28
C VAL A 265 -5.16 4.32 -0.26
N SER A 266 -5.41 5.30 0.60
CA SER A 266 -5.32 6.72 0.26
C SER A 266 -5.20 7.58 1.51
N VAL A 267 -4.65 8.78 1.34
CA VAL A 267 -4.59 9.81 2.38
C VAL A 267 -5.10 11.11 1.76
N GLY A 268 -6.13 11.70 2.37
CA GLY A 268 -6.65 13.01 1.98
C GLY A 268 -5.66 14.13 2.25
N GLU A 269 -5.88 15.27 1.62
CA GLU A 269 -5.00 16.43 1.75
C GLU A 269 -4.94 16.94 3.19
N GLU A 270 -6.10 17.13 3.82
CA GLU A 270 -6.19 17.64 5.19
C GLU A 270 -5.61 16.65 6.20
N ALA A 271 -5.83 15.34 6.01
CA ALA A 271 -5.16 14.32 6.83
C ALA A 271 -3.64 14.39 6.73
N ALA A 272 -3.09 14.58 5.52
CA ALA A 272 -1.65 14.69 5.33
C ALA A 272 -1.08 15.98 5.95
N GLN A 273 -1.80 17.10 5.83
CA GLN A 273 -1.43 18.35 6.50
C GLN A 273 -1.45 18.18 8.02
N ALA A 274 -2.47 17.54 8.58
CA ALA A 274 -2.58 17.27 10.01
C ALA A 274 -1.44 16.35 10.49
N LEU A 275 -1.15 15.27 9.76
CA LEU A 275 -0.01 14.37 10.04
C LEU A 275 1.33 15.13 10.03
N ALA A 276 1.57 15.98 9.02
CA ALA A 276 2.78 16.79 8.94
C ALA A 276 2.88 17.79 10.10
N ALA A 277 1.79 18.49 10.41
CA ALA A 277 1.72 19.46 11.51
C ALA A 277 1.93 18.82 12.89
N HIS A 278 1.49 17.56 13.06
CA HIS A 278 1.58 16.83 14.31
C HIS A 278 2.81 15.93 14.44
N GLY A 279 3.65 15.86 13.40
CA GLY A 279 4.88 15.06 13.41
C GLY A 279 4.62 13.55 13.40
N GLY A 280 3.52 13.10 12.81
CA GLY A 280 3.20 11.68 12.62
C GLY A 280 2.21 11.07 13.63
N LEU A 281 2.22 9.73 13.69
CA LEU A 281 1.19 8.91 14.34
C LEU A 281 1.24 8.94 15.87
N ALA A 282 2.39 9.27 16.46
CA ALA A 282 2.55 9.32 17.92
C ALA A 282 1.61 10.34 18.59
N TRP A 283 1.24 11.41 17.87
CA TRP A 283 0.21 12.33 18.33
C TRP A 283 -1.14 11.60 18.43
N TYR A 284 -1.52 10.87 17.38
CA TYR A 284 -2.82 10.20 17.29
C TYR A 284 -2.96 9.03 18.26
N ASP A 285 -1.86 8.39 18.66
CA ASP A 285 -1.87 7.42 19.76
C ASP A 285 -2.35 8.05 21.07
N GLN A 286 -1.92 9.28 21.37
CA GLN A 286 -2.38 10.00 22.57
C GLN A 286 -3.88 10.31 22.47
N ARG A 287 -4.38 10.55 21.27
CA ARG A 287 -5.79 10.86 21.03
C ARG A 287 -6.68 9.64 21.02
N ASN A 288 -6.16 8.49 20.56
CA ASN A 288 -6.79 7.20 20.75
C ASN A 288 -6.88 6.85 22.25
N ALA A 289 -5.85 7.17 23.04
CA ALA A 289 -5.89 7.00 24.49
C ALA A 289 -6.95 7.91 25.15
N GLU A 290 -7.06 9.16 24.71
CA GLU A 290 -8.11 10.08 25.19
C GLU A 290 -9.50 9.57 24.81
N LEU A 291 -9.70 9.15 23.56
CA LEU A 291 -10.97 8.59 23.09
C LEU A 291 -11.36 7.33 23.87
N TRP A 292 -10.39 6.45 24.13
CA TRP A 292 -10.58 5.26 24.96
C TRP A 292 -10.98 5.61 26.40
N ALA A 293 -10.34 6.61 27.01
CA ALA A 293 -10.68 7.05 28.36
C ALA A 293 -12.11 7.59 28.43
N LEU A 294 -12.52 8.40 27.47
CA LEU A 294 -13.89 8.91 27.35
C LEU A 294 -14.91 7.77 27.13
N ALA A 295 -14.52 6.74 26.37
CA ALA A 295 -15.38 5.59 26.14
C ALA A 295 -15.68 4.79 27.43
N GLN A 296 -14.80 4.84 28.44
CA GLN A 296 -15.05 4.17 29.72
C GLN A 296 -16.22 4.78 30.49
N ASP A 297 -16.52 6.06 30.27
CA ASP A 297 -17.61 6.77 30.94
C ASP A 297 -18.98 6.43 30.34
N ILE A 298 -19.03 5.88 29.12
CA ILE A 298 -20.29 5.57 28.42
C ILE A 298 -20.59 4.07 28.53
N PRO A 299 -21.74 3.68 29.13
CA PRO A 299 -22.16 2.29 29.22
C PRO A 299 -22.32 1.67 27.83
N ARG A 300 -21.46 0.70 27.53
CA ARG A 300 -21.48 0.00 26.25
C ARG A 300 -22.54 -1.10 26.23
N ILE A 301 -23.36 -1.14 25.19
CA ILE A 301 -24.40 -2.16 25.01
C ILE A 301 -24.19 -2.92 23.69
N GLY A 302 -23.85 -4.21 23.80
CA GLY A 302 -23.67 -5.10 22.65
C GLY A 302 -22.30 -4.98 21.98
N ARG A 303 -22.19 -5.50 20.75
CA ARG A 303 -20.92 -5.73 20.03
C ARG A 303 -20.53 -4.66 19.01
N ARG A 304 -21.39 -3.66 18.76
CA ARG A 304 -21.19 -2.61 17.73
C ARG A 304 -21.68 -1.25 18.25
N TYR A 305 -21.54 -1.01 19.55
CA TYR A 305 -22.12 0.16 20.19
C TYR A 305 -21.41 1.43 19.75
N PHE A 306 -20.09 1.50 19.94
CA PHE A 306 -19.29 2.65 19.52
C PHE A 306 -19.15 2.74 18.00
N GLU A 307 -19.15 1.61 17.28
CA GLU A 307 -19.28 1.61 15.82
C GLU A 307 -20.52 2.42 15.38
N ARG A 308 -21.69 2.14 15.97
CA ARG A 308 -22.94 2.84 15.64
C ARG A 308 -22.98 4.27 16.19
N LEU A 309 -22.54 4.46 17.42
CA LEU A 309 -22.63 5.74 18.13
C LEU A 309 -21.69 6.79 17.53
N LEU A 310 -20.44 6.42 17.25
CA LEU A 310 -19.37 7.36 16.87
C LEU A 310 -19.16 7.43 15.36
N PHE A 311 -19.13 6.28 14.67
CA PHE A 311 -18.83 6.22 13.24
C PHE A 311 -20.09 6.33 12.37
N GLU A 312 -21.08 5.47 12.57
CA GLU A 312 -22.33 5.54 11.80
C GLU A 312 -23.20 6.74 12.22
N ARG A 313 -22.93 7.30 13.42
CA ARG A 313 -23.68 8.40 14.05
C ARG A 313 -25.18 8.12 14.10
N ASP A 314 -25.52 6.89 14.50
CA ASP A 314 -26.89 6.39 14.52
C ASP A 314 -27.83 7.32 15.31
N PRO A 315 -28.84 7.93 14.64
CA PRO A 315 -29.68 8.95 15.26
C PRO A 315 -30.55 8.39 16.40
N ASP A 316 -31.05 7.17 16.27
CA ASP A 316 -31.89 6.54 17.29
C ASP A 316 -31.07 6.15 18.53
N LEU A 317 -29.82 5.74 18.32
CA LEU A 317 -28.91 5.44 19.42
C LEU A 317 -28.52 6.72 20.18
N ARG A 318 -28.20 7.78 19.45
CA ARG A 318 -27.84 9.09 20.02
C ARG A 318 -29.02 9.74 20.76
N ALA A 319 -30.23 9.65 20.22
CA ALA A 319 -31.43 10.19 20.86
C ALA A 319 -31.78 9.49 22.18
N ARG A 320 -31.46 8.20 22.31
CA ARG A 320 -31.68 7.41 23.53
C ARG A 320 -30.54 7.51 24.54
N LEU A 321 -29.42 8.15 24.19
CA LEU A 321 -28.30 8.33 25.09
C LEU A 321 -28.72 9.26 26.23
N GLU A 322 -28.49 8.85 27.47
CA GLU A 322 -28.83 9.65 28.64
C GLU A 322 -28.11 11.02 28.60
N PRO A 323 -28.78 12.13 29.00
CA PRO A 323 -28.23 13.48 28.90
C PRO A 323 -26.85 13.67 29.54
N ARG A 324 -26.55 12.93 30.62
CA ARG A 324 -25.24 12.98 31.31
C ARG A 324 -24.05 12.60 30.41
N TYR A 325 -24.28 11.84 29.34
CA TYR A 325 -23.21 11.39 28.42
C TYR A 325 -23.06 12.29 27.20
N HIS A 326 -23.93 13.28 26.99
CA HIS A 326 -23.91 14.11 25.79
C HIS A 326 -22.63 14.93 25.65
N ALA A 327 -22.10 15.44 26.77
CA ALA A 327 -20.82 16.17 26.77
C ALA A 327 -19.64 15.26 26.41
N THR A 328 -19.61 14.04 26.94
CA THR A 328 -18.60 13.02 26.61
C THR A 328 -18.68 12.66 25.13
N LEU A 329 -19.88 12.35 24.62
CA LEU A 329 -20.09 12.04 23.20
C LEU A 329 -19.63 13.20 22.31
N ALA A 330 -19.99 14.44 22.63
CA ALA A 330 -19.56 15.61 21.84
C ALA A 330 -18.04 15.77 21.82
N ARG A 331 -17.34 15.43 22.92
CA ARG A 331 -15.88 15.42 22.94
C ARG A 331 -15.32 14.31 22.05
N MET A 332 -15.87 13.09 22.13
CA MET A 332 -15.46 11.97 21.28
C MET A 332 -15.68 12.28 19.79
N ASP A 333 -16.81 12.90 19.44
CA ASP A 333 -17.11 13.35 18.07
C ASP A 333 -16.06 14.34 17.58
N ARG A 334 -15.70 15.35 18.39
CA ARG A 334 -14.65 16.32 18.04
C ARG A 334 -13.28 15.68 17.81
N LEU A 335 -12.93 14.63 18.55
CA LEU A 335 -11.67 13.91 18.32
C LEU A 335 -11.71 13.18 16.97
N LEU A 336 -12.83 12.52 16.67
CA LEU A 336 -13.02 11.77 15.41
C LEU A 336 -13.36 12.66 14.21
N ASP A 337 -13.68 13.94 14.45
CA ASP A 337 -13.84 14.96 13.42
C ASP A 337 -12.49 15.42 12.82
N ASP A 338 -11.36 15.07 13.44
CA ASP A 338 -10.04 15.34 12.88
C ASP A 338 -9.89 14.67 11.49
N PRO A 339 -9.39 15.39 10.47
CA PRO A 339 -9.22 14.87 9.12
C PRO A 339 -8.46 13.55 9.03
N PHE A 340 -7.51 13.27 9.94
CA PHE A 340 -6.82 11.99 9.98
C PHE A 340 -7.79 10.81 10.12
N TYR A 341 -8.75 10.88 11.04
CA TYR A 341 -9.70 9.79 11.26
C TYR A 341 -10.67 9.59 10.09
N GLN A 342 -10.91 10.64 9.30
CA GLN A 342 -11.85 10.63 8.18
C GLN A 342 -11.21 10.29 6.84
N GLN A 343 -9.97 10.74 6.61
CA GLN A 343 -9.33 10.74 5.29
C GLN A 343 -8.06 9.89 5.22
N PHE A 344 -7.59 9.31 6.34
CA PHE A 344 -6.57 8.26 6.31
C PHE A 344 -7.26 6.89 6.09
N VAL A 345 -7.28 6.43 4.84
CA VAL A 345 -8.07 5.27 4.41
C VAL A 345 -7.18 4.05 4.27
N ILE A 346 -7.58 2.97 4.93
CA ILE A 346 -6.81 1.73 5.00
C ILE A 346 -7.65 0.53 4.56
N TYR A 347 -6.99 -0.49 4.01
CA TYR A 347 -7.56 -1.81 3.78
C TYR A 347 -7.15 -2.73 4.94
N VAL A 348 -8.13 -3.31 5.62
CA VAL A 348 -7.93 -4.35 6.65
C VAL A 348 -8.72 -5.58 6.26
N HIS A 349 -8.08 -6.75 6.22
CA HIS A 349 -8.81 -8.00 6.00
C HIS A 349 -9.51 -8.48 7.30
N PRO A 350 -10.83 -8.76 7.32
CA PRO A 350 -11.80 -8.73 6.21
C PRO A 350 -12.73 -7.50 6.26
N ARG A 351 -12.33 -6.44 6.97
CA ARG A 351 -13.15 -5.22 7.15
C ARG A 351 -13.27 -4.40 5.86
N GLY A 352 -12.38 -4.63 4.91
CA GLY A 352 -12.31 -3.90 3.64
C GLY A 352 -11.62 -2.55 3.79
N ILE A 353 -11.93 -1.67 2.85
CA ILE A 353 -11.42 -0.31 2.72
C ILE A 353 -12.30 0.61 3.57
N ARG A 354 -11.73 1.20 4.62
CA ARG A 354 -12.43 2.12 5.53
C ARG A 354 -11.47 3.21 6.04
N PRO A 355 -11.99 4.38 6.44
CA PRO A 355 -11.21 5.37 7.20
C PRO A 355 -10.72 4.78 8.52
N ILE A 356 -9.56 5.21 9.00
CA ILE A 356 -8.98 4.71 10.24
C ILE A 356 -9.87 4.97 11.46
N GLY A 357 -10.69 6.03 11.46
CA GLY A 357 -11.67 6.32 12.50
C GLY A 357 -12.71 5.20 12.70
N TYR A 358 -13.11 4.50 11.63
CA TYR A 358 -13.98 3.32 11.74
C TYR A 358 -13.32 2.22 12.57
N HIS A 359 -12.03 1.97 12.34
CA HIS A 359 -11.28 0.92 13.02
C HIS A 359 -11.08 1.24 14.51
N ILE A 360 -10.74 2.50 14.81
CA ILE A 360 -10.62 2.95 16.20
C ILE A 360 -11.95 2.83 16.96
N ALA A 361 -13.05 3.34 16.41
CA ALA A 361 -14.37 3.22 17.03
C ALA A 361 -14.79 1.76 17.23
N ARG A 362 -14.51 0.91 16.24
CA ARG A 362 -14.74 -0.54 16.33
C ARG A 362 -13.94 -1.20 17.44
N LEU A 363 -12.68 -0.84 17.61
CA LEU A 363 -11.80 -1.49 18.58
C LEU A 363 -12.20 -1.17 20.03
N LEU A 364 -12.84 -0.02 20.30
CA LEU A 364 -13.49 0.27 21.58
C LEU A 364 -14.60 -0.74 21.92
N ASP A 365 -15.29 -1.29 20.92
CA ASP A 365 -16.26 -2.37 21.12
C ASP A 365 -15.61 -3.75 21.31
N ARG A 366 -14.42 -3.98 20.76
CA ARG A 366 -13.76 -5.31 20.78
C ARG A 366 -12.89 -5.53 22.02
N ASN A 367 -12.06 -4.55 22.35
CA ASN A 367 -11.05 -4.64 23.41
C ASN A 367 -11.11 -3.37 24.28
N PRO A 368 -12.21 -3.15 25.03
CA PRO A 368 -12.48 -1.93 25.79
C PRO A 368 -11.51 -1.67 26.94
N ARG A 369 -10.74 -2.67 27.38
CA ARG A 369 -9.83 -2.54 28.52
C ARG A 369 -8.44 -2.01 28.15
N THR A 370 -8.22 -1.63 26.89
CA THR A 370 -6.95 -1.09 26.41
C THR A 370 -7.19 -0.03 25.34
N PRO A 371 -6.37 1.05 25.30
CA PRO A 371 -6.30 1.92 24.13
C PRO A 371 -5.50 1.26 23.00
N PHE A 372 -5.42 1.95 21.85
CA PHE A 372 -4.77 1.44 20.64
C PHE A 372 -3.72 2.41 20.07
N SER A 373 -2.60 1.83 19.65
CA SER A 373 -1.50 2.48 18.95
C SER A 373 -1.58 2.19 17.44
N ILE A 374 -1.11 3.12 16.62
CA ILE A 374 -1.02 2.99 15.17
C ILE A 374 0.44 3.08 14.76
N ASP A 375 0.89 2.11 13.98
CA ASP A 375 2.26 2.03 13.50
C ASP A 375 2.31 1.58 12.03
N LEU A 376 3.23 2.18 11.27
CA LEU A 376 3.67 1.66 9.98
C LEU A 376 4.63 0.50 10.23
N ALA A 377 4.46 -0.59 9.50
CA ALA A 377 5.42 -1.68 9.51
C ALA A 377 6.65 -1.27 8.68
N VAL A 378 7.79 -1.90 8.97
CA VAL A 378 8.95 -1.81 8.07
C VAL A 378 8.55 -2.30 6.68
N HIS A 379 9.01 -1.61 5.63
CA HIS A 379 8.64 -1.95 4.25
C HIS A 379 9.74 -1.55 3.27
N ASN A 380 9.71 -2.10 2.06
CA ASN A 380 10.70 -1.87 1.01
C ASN A 380 10.10 -1.29 -0.29
N LEU A 381 8.87 -0.78 -0.21
CA LEU A 381 8.12 -0.21 -1.34
C LEU A 381 8.91 0.87 -2.10
N HIS A 382 9.51 1.80 -1.36
CA HIS A 382 10.22 2.96 -1.91
C HIS A 382 11.71 2.70 -2.13
N THR A 383 12.16 1.47 -1.90
CA THR A 383 13.57 1.06 -1.96
C THR A 383 13.72 -0.12 -2.92
N THR A 384 13.72 -1.35 -2.43
CA THR A 384 13.91 -2.58 -3.23
C THR A 384 12.81 -2.76 -4.27
N LEU A 385 11.54 -2.62 -3.90
CA LEU A 385 10.43 -2.81 -4.84
C LEU A 385 10.40 -1.72 -5.92
N TYR A 386 10.67 -0.47 -5.55
CA TYR A 386 10.85 0.61 -6.54
C TYR A 386 11.97 0.29 -7.54
N ARG A 387 13.15 -0.14 -7.06
CA ARG A 387 14.27 -0.53 -7.93
C ARG A 387 13.89 -1.67 -8.88
N ARG A 388 13.26 -2.74 -8.37
CA ARG A 388 12.84 -3.88 -9.20
C ARG A 388 11.81 -3.49 -10.24
N TRP A 389 10.85 -2.63 -9.88
CA TRP A 389 9.84 -2.16 -10.81
C TRP A 389 10.47 -1.32 -11.92
N ARG A 390 11.33 -0.37 -11.54
CA ARG A 390 12.09 0.45 -12.48
C ARG A 390 12.89 -0.41 -13.45
N GLU A 391 13.64 -1.38 -12.96
CA GLU A 391 14.43 -2.26 -13.80
C GLU A 391 13.57 -3.11 -14.74
N ALA A 392 12.42 -3.61 -14.28
CA ALA A 392 11.46 -4.32 -15.13
C ALA A 392 10.94 -3.43 -16.26
N GLN A 393 10.61 -2.17 -15.98
CA GLN A 393 10.18 -1.18 -16.98
C GLN A 393 11.27 -0.93 -18.03
N LEU A 394 12.53 -0.79 -17.59
CA LEU A 394 13.66 -0.56 -18.49
C LEU A 394 13.96 -1.79 -19.36
N ARG A 395 13.93 -3.00 -18.79
CA ARG A 395 14.09 -4.26 -19.55
C ARG A 395 12.99 -4.43 -20.59
N HIS A 396 11.74 -4.18 -20.22
CA HIS A 396 10.62 -4.26 -21.16
C HIS A 396 10.80 -3.28 -22.32
N CYS A 397 11.16 -2.02 -22.04
CA CYS A 397 11.41 -1.04 -23.09
C CYS A 397 12.56 -1.46 -24.02
N ALA A 398 13.65 -1.99 -23.47
CA ALA A 398 14.77 -2.47 -24.28
C ALA A 398 14.35 -3.64 -25.20
N ALA A 399 13.41 -4.49 -24.74
CA ALA A 399 12.92 -5.62 -25.52
C ALA A 399 11.88 -5.22 -26.59
N THR A 400 11.00 -4.27 -26.29
CA THR A 400 9.85 -3.92 -27.16
C THR A 400 10.05 -2.64 -27.97
N GLY A 401 11.09 -1.87 -27.66
CA GLY A 401 11.29 -0.52 -28.19
C GLY A 401 10.27 0.50 -27.69
N ARG A 402 9.35 0.10 -26.79
CA ARG A 402 8.28 0.95 -26.26
C ARG A 402 8.55 1.29 -24.81
N PRO A 403 8.70 2.57 -24.46
CA PRO A 403 8.76 2.99 -23.08
C PRO A 403 7.43 2.65 -22.37
N GLY A 404 7.42 1.47 -21.73
CA GLY A 404 6.50 1.02 -20.69
C GLY A 404 5.01 1.01 -20.97
N SER A 405 4.50 -0.20 -21.12
CA SER A 405 3.49 -0.62 -20.16
C SER A 405 3.63 -2.10 -19.89
N LEU A 406 4.07 -2.44 -18.68
CA LEU A 406 3.99 -3.81 -18.21
C LEU A 406 2.50 -4.25 -18.04
N THR A 407 1.56 -3.30 -17.96
CA THR A 407 0.12 -3.53 -17.73
C THR A 407 -0.75 -3.49 -19.00
N LEU A 408 -0.19 -3.26 -20.20
CA LEU A 408 -0.94 -3.21 -21.46
C LEU A 408 -0.97 -4.53 -22.24
N ASP A 409 -0.48 -5.63 -21.68
CA ASP A 409 -0.82 -6.94 -22.23
C ASP A 409 -2.28 -7.23 -21.88
N PRO A 410 -3.19 -7.35 -22.87
CA PRO A 410 -4.58 -7.66 -22.58
C PRO A 410 -4.68 -9.05 -21.96
N ASN A 411 -5.46 -9.15 -20.89
CA ASN A 411 -5.91 -10.41 -20.29
C ASN A 411 -6.55 -11.34 -21.33
#